data_AF-A0AB38UWA5-F1
#
_entry.id   AF-A0AB38UWA5-F1
#
_cell.length_a   1.000
_cell.length_b   1.000
_cell.length_c   1.000
_cell.angle_alpha   90.00
_cell.angle_beta   90.00
_cell.angle_gamma   90.00
#
_symmetry.space_group_name_H-M   'P 1'
#
loop_
_entity.id
_entity.type
_entity.pdbx_description
1 polymer ?
#
loop_
_entity_poly.entity_id
_entity_poly.type
_entity_poly.pdbx_seq_one_letter_code
_entity_poly.pdbx_strand_id
1 'polypeptide(L)'
;MATHLMGQTPFELIPLYPVGNPARWHDFFASWPLLYVSHLMSLVFDGAFDRHPDLRVVFIEGGFTWAMPVMSRMDRIWQARRGDLPQVRRRPSEYVREHVRFTTQPLEDADTVEFRRYLDMMDLGDNLMFSTDYPHWSYDSPAYAVNRFPPDQRERIMRGNAAALYGLPATVKALTEERLAGVALDAEPEAE
;
A
#
# COMPACT_ATOMS: atom_id res chain seq x y z
N MET A 1 -11.28 2.37 5.68
CA MET A 1 -10.49 1.59 6.66
C MET A 1 -9.04 1.59 6.20
N ALA A 2 -8.12 2.08 7.02
CA ALA A 2 -6.69 1.93 6.77
C ALA A 2 -6.22 0.80 7.68
N THR A 3 -5.57 -0.22 7.14
CA THR A 3 -5.06 -1.34 7.94
C THR A 3 -3.56 -1.39 7.80
N HIS A 4 -2.91 -1.18 8.93
CA HIS A 4 -1.51 -1.50 9.15
C HIS A 4 -1.49 -2.68 10.10
N LEU A 5 -0.78 -3.74 9.76
CA LEU A 5 -0.86 -5.00 10.52
C LEU A 5 0.06 -5.00 11.75
N MET A 6 0.64 -3.85 12.16
CA MET A 6 1.54 -3.70 13.32
C MET A 6 1.55 -2.29 13.96
N GLY A 7 0.58 -1.95 14.79
CA GLY A 7 0.80 -1.02 15.89
C GLY A 7 1.70 -1.66 16.96
N GLN A 8 2.78 -0.97 17.36
CA GLN A 8 3.62 -1.34 18.53
C GLN A 8 2.89 -1.14 19.87
N THR A 9 1.62 -1.54 19.95
CA THR A 9 0.83 -1.43 21.17
C THR A 9 0.83 -2.77 21.91
N PRO A 10 0.71 -2.78 23.25
CA PRO A 10 0.64 -4.01 24.04
C PRO A 10 -0.55 -4.93 23.71
N PHE A 11 -1.48 -4.46 22.88
CA PHE A 11 -2.75 -5.11 22.57
C PHE A 11 -2.78 -5.72 21.17
N GLU A 12 -1.74 -5.52 20.35
CA GLU A 12 -1.63 -6.18 19.05
C GLU A 12 -0.85 -7.48 19.17
N LEU A 13 -1.54 -8.58 18.89
CA LEU A 13 -0.91 -9.87 18.69
C LEU A 13 -0.40 -9.92 17.26
N ILE A 14 0.87 -10.29 17.09
CA ILE A 14 1.47 -10.54 15.77
C ILE A 14 0.54 -11.49 14.99
N PRO A 15 0.10 -11.14 13.76
CA PRO A 15 -0.80 -11.97 12.99
C PRO A 15 -0.23 -13.39 12.80
N LEU A 16 -1.04 -14.41 13.07
CA LEU A 16 -0.62 -15.79 12.91
C LEU A 16 -0.49 -16.12 11.42
N TYR A 17 0.71 -16.47 10.99
CA TYR A 17 0.97 -16.90 9.63
C TYR A 17 0.31 -18.26 9.35
N PRO A 18 -0.05 -18.57 8.09
CA PRO A 18 -0.64 -19.86 7.71
C PRO A 18 0.22 -21.08 8.09
N VAL A 19 1.52 -20.87 8.32
CA VAL A 19 2.51 -21.90 8.65
C VAL A 19 3.13 -21.72 10.04
N GLY A 20 2.56 -20.86 10.89
CA GLY A 20 3.07 -20.54 12.23
C GLY A 20 4.05 -19.35 12.24
N ASN A 21 4.36 -18.84 13.43
CA ASN A 21 5.11 -17.59 13.57
C ASN A 21 6.56 -17.69 13.09
N PRO A 22 7.06 -16.68 12.35
CA PRO A 22 8.46 -16.61 11.98
C PRO A 22 9.34 -16.57 13.23
N ALA A 23 10.46 -17.29 13.17
CA ALA A 23 11.39 -17.38 14.30
C ALA A 23 12.31 -16.15 14.42
N ARG A 24 12.43 -15.36 13.34
CA ARG A 24 13.33 -14.21 13.23
C ARG A 24 12.60 -13.01 12.64
N TRP A 25 13.07 -11.82 13.01
CA TRP A 25 12.60 -10.54 12.44
C TRP A 25 12.78 -10.46 10.92
N HIS A 26 13.89 -10.98 10.38
CA HIS A 26 14.13 -11.02 8.93
C HIS A 26 13.03 -11.81 8.19
N ASP A 27 12.69 -12.99 8.71
CA ASP A 27 11.64 -13.84 8.14
C ASP A 27 10.29 -13.12 8.22
N PHE A 28 10.02 -12.41 9.32
CA PHE A 28 8.81 -11.64 9.54
C PHE A 28 8.65 -10.51 8.50
N PHE A 29 9.64 -9.63 8.37
CA PHE A 29 9.59 -8.52 7.40
C PHE A 29 9.54 -9.02 5.95
N ALA A 30 10.33 -10.04 5.59
CA ALA A 30 10.34 -10.57 4.22
C ALA A 30 9.01 -11.27 3.84
N SER A 31 8.35 -11.91 4.80
CA SER A 31 7.08 -12.63 4.57
C SER A 31 5.84 -11.76 4.80
N TRP A 32 6.00 -10.53 5.28
CA TRP A 32 4.91 -9.63 5.62
C TRP A 32 3.87 -9.44 4.51
N PRO A 33 4.27 -9.24 3.24
CA PRO A 33 3.31 -9.10 2.15
C PRO A 33 2.33 -10.28 2.03
N LEU A 34 2.73 -11.48 2.47
CA LEU A 34 1.87 -12.68 2.42
C LEU A 34 0.63 -12.58 3.32
N LEU A 35 0.71 -11.82 4.41
CA LEU A 35 -0.44 -11.52 5.26
C LEU A 35 -1.44 -10.63 4.50
N TYR A 36 -0.93 -9.58 3.83
CA TYR A 36 -1.75 -8.70 3.00
C TYR A 36 -2.43 -9.42 1.84
N VAL A 37 -1.72 -10.35 1.20
CA VAL A 37 -2.29 -11.24 0.17
C VAL A 37 -3.50 -12.00 0.71
N SER A 38 -3.39 -12.57 1.91
CA SER A 38 -4.47 -13.33 2.56
C SER A 38 -5.68 -12.44 2.87
N HIS A 39 -5.46 -11.25 3.41
CA HIS A 39 -6.53 -10.29 3.69
C HIS A 39 -7.22 -9.78 2.42
N LEU A 40 -6.46 -9.45 1.37
CA LEU A 40 -7.01 -9.03 0.09
C LEU A 40 -7.92 -10.12 -0.50
N MET A 41 -7.46 -11.37 -0.48
CA MET A 41 -8.25 -12.50 -0.97
C MET A 41 -9.55 -12.67 -0.19
N SER A 42 -9.53 -12.59 1.15
CA SER A 42 -10.74 -12.68 1.98
C SER A 42 -11.70 -11.53 1.68
N LEU A 43 -11.24 -10.28 1.65
CA LEU A 43 -12.09 -9.12 1.35
C LEU A 43 -12.81 -9.25 0.01
N VAL A 44 -12.12 -9.74 -1.02
CA VAL A 44 -12.69 -9.91 -2.35
C VAL A 44 -13.59 -11.15 -2.42
N PHE A 45 -13.08 -12.33 -2.07
CA PHE A 45 -13.81 -13.59 -2.28
C PHE A 45 -14.96 -13.79 -1.30
N ASP A 46 -14.89 -13.21 -0.10
CA ASP A 46 -16.01 -13.21 0.84
C ASP A 46 -17.06 -12.15 0.47
N GLY A 47 -16.87 -11.39 -0.62
CA GLY A 47 -17.84 -10.41 -1.13
C GLY A 47 -18.01 -9.18 -0.23
N ALA A 48 -16.96 -8.77 0.49
CA ALA A 48 -17.04 -7.62 1.38
C ALA A 48 -17.37 -6.32 0.61
N PHE A 49 -16.79 -6.15 -0.58
CA PHE A 49 -17.02 -4.99 -1.43
C PHE A 49 -18.41 -4.96 -2.08
N ASP A 50 -19.01 -6.12 -2.39
CA ASP A 50 -20.41 -6.18 -2.83
C ASP A 50 -21.38 -5.82 -1.70
N ARG A 51 -21.08 -6.22 -0.46
CA ARG A 51 -21.89 -5.84 0.73
C ARG A 51 -21.71 -4.38 1.14
N HIS A 52 -20.52 -3.83 0.89
CA HIS A 52 -20.15 -2.47 1.28
C HIS A 52 -19.49 -1.73 0.11
N PRO A 53 -20.27 -1.23 -0.88
CA PRO A 53 -19.72 -0.61 -2.09
C PRO A 53 -18.88 0.65 -1.83
N ASP A 54 -19.16 1.37 -0.75
CA ASP A 54 -18.41 2.57 -0.37
C ASP A 54 -17.15 2.25 0.45
N LEU A 55 -16.94 0.97 0.81
CA LEU A 55 -15.75 0.58 1.56
C LEU A 55 -14.50 0.86 0.72
N ARG A 56 -13.54 1.55 1.34
CA ARG A 56 -12.18 1.74 0.84
C ARG A 56 -11.19 1.17 1.83
N VAL A 57 -10.22 0.42 1.33
CA VAL A 57 -9.19 -0.24 2.12
C VAL A 57 -7.82 0.27 1.69
N VAL A 58 -7.00 0.65 2.66
CA VAL A 58 -5.59 1.02 2.41
C VAL A 58 -4.70 -0.01 3.09
N PHE A 59 -3.83 -0.65 2.29
CA PHE A 59 -2.74 -1.47 2.78
C PHE A 59 -1.50 -0.60 2.96
N ILE A 60 -0.99 -0.56 4.19
CA ILE A 60 0.10 0.33 4.61
C ILE A 60 1.34 -0.52 4.91
N GLU A 61 2.52 -0.10 4.44
CA GLU A 61 3.82 -0.73 4.76
C GLU A 61 3.94 -2.21 4.32
N GLY A 62 3.15 -2.63 3.32
CA GLY A 62 3.09 -4.03 2.87
C GLY A 62 3.81 -4.33 1.57
N GLY A 63 4.47 -3.33 1.00
CA GLY A 63 4.75 -3.29 -0.43
C GLY A 63 3.46 -3.39 -1.25
N PHE A 64 3.60 -3.37 -2.56
CA PHE A 64 2.43 -3.41 -3.46
C PHE A 64 2.66 -4.22 -4.74
N THR A 65 3.92 -4.53 -5.07
CA THR A 65 4.32 -5.26 -6.27
C THR A 65 3.68 -6.65 -6.37
N TRP A 66 3.49 -7.31 -5.23
CA TRP A 66 2.77 -8.58 -5.10
C TRP A 66 1.32 -8.52 -5.60
N ALA A 67 0.68 -7.34 -5.64
CA ALA A 67 -0.74 -7.21 -5.97
C ALA A 67 -1.03 -7.67 -7.41
N MET A 68 -0.15 -7.38 -8.37
CA MET A 68 -0.36 -7.76 -9.77
C MET A 68 -0.44 -9.28 -9.99
N PRO A 69 0.57 -10.09 -9.60
CA PRO A 69 0.48 -11.54 -9.80
C PRO A 69 -0.68 -12.16 -9.00
N VAL A 70 -1.01 -11.61 -7.83
CA VAL A 70 -2.14 -12.06 -7.01
C VAL A 70 -3.47 -11.77 -7.69
N MET A 71 -3.71 -10.54 -8.17
CA MET A 71 -4.91 -10.19 -8.95
C MET A 71 -5.07 -11.07 -10.18
N SER A 72 -4.00 -11.29 -10.94
CA SER A 72 -4.01 -12.16 -12.13
C SER A 72 -4.42 -13.60 -11.77
N ARG A 73 -3.89 -14.13 -10.66
CA ARG A 73 -4.27 -15.45 -10.14
C ARG A 73 -5.72 -15.48 -9.67
N MET A 74 -6.16 -14.47 -8.93
CA MET A 74 -7.53 -14.37 -8.42
C MET A 74 -8.54 -14.34 -9.58
N ASP A 75 -8.28 -13.53 -10.61
CA ASP A 75 -9.11 -13.47 -11.81
C ASP A 75 -9.21 -14.82 -12.52
N ARG A 76 -8.08 -15.52 -12.69
CA ARG A 76 -8.05 -16.84 -13.33
C ARG A 76 -8.84 -17.89 -12.54
N ILE A 77 -8.70 -17.90 -11.21
CA ILE A 77 -9.45 -18.83 -10.35
C ILE A 77 -10.94 -18.49 -10.35
N TRP A 78 -11.29 -17.22 -10.23
CA TRP A 78 -12.66 -16.76 -10.30
C TRP A 78 -13.31 -17.13 -11.64
N GLN A 79 -12.62 -16.96 -12.76
CA GLN A 79 -13.15 -17.36 -14.08
C GLN A 79 -13.42 -18.87 -14.15
N ALA A 80 -12.52 -19.69 -13.61
CA ALA A 80 -12.64 -21.15 -13.64
C ALA A 80 -13.68 -21.70 -12.64
N ARG A 81 -13.89 -21.02 -11.50
CA ARG A 81 -14.73 -21.49 -10.39
C ARG A 81 -15.79 -20.47 -9.96
N ARG A 82 -16.27 -19.66 -10.90
CA ARG A 82 -17.24 -18.57 -10.62
C ARG A 82 -18.50 -19.06 -9.91
N GLY A 83 -18.94 -20.28 -10.22
CA GLY A 83 -20.10 -20.91 -9.59
C GLY A 83 -19.95 -21.17 -8.09
N ASP A 84 -18.72 -21.30 -7.59
CA ASP A 84 -18.44 -21.54 -6.17
C ASP A 84 -18.64 -20.25 -5.32
N LEU A 85 -18.61 -19.07 -5.97
CA LEU A 85 -18.65 -17.75 -5.33
C LEU A 85 -19.73 -16.84 -5.96
N PRO A 86 -21.03 -17.18 -5.86
CA PRO A 86 -22.10 -16.44 -6.53
C PRO A 86 -22.24 -14.98 -6.07
N GLN A 87 -21.74 -14.66 -4.87
CA GLN A 87 -21.71 -13.30 -4.33
C GLN A 87 -20.70 -12.38 -5.04
N VAL A 88 -19.63 -12.93 -5.64
CA VAL A 88 -18.57 -12.15 -6.29
C VAL A 88 -18.94 -11.94 -7.76
N ARG A 89 -19.52 -10.77 -8.05
CA ARG A 89 -20.20 -10.49 -9.33
C ARG A 89 -19.27 -10.05 -10.44
N ARG A 90 -18.17 -9.41 -10.08
CA ARG A 90 -17.18 -8.80 -10.99
C ARG A 90 -15.84 -9.52 -10.93
N ARG A 91 -14.93 -9.20 -11.85
CA ARG A 91 -13.58 -9.77 -11.79
C ARG A 91 -12.91 -9.31 -10.49
N PRO A 92 -12.25 -10.19 -9.73
CA PRO A 92 -11.53 -9.83 -8.51
C PRO A 92 -10.66 -8.57 -8.65
N SER A 93 -9.92 -8.46 -9.76
CA SER A 93 -9.04 -7.33 -10.03
C SER A 93 -9.77 -6.00 -10.28
N GLU A 94 -11.06 -6.02 -10.63
CA GLU A 94 -11.90 -4.81 -10.71
C GLU A 94 -12.24 -4.28 -9.31
N TYR A 95 -12.53 -5.18 -8.36
CA TYR A 95 -12.73 -4.76 -6.97
C TYR A 95 -11.44 -4.17 -6.38
N VAL A 96 -10.28 -4.77 -6.67
CA VAL A 96 -9.00 -4.21 -6.16
C VAL A 96 -8.76 -2.80 -6.70
N ARG A 97 -8.94 -2.58 -8.01
CA ARG A 97 -8.76 -1.26 -8.62
C ARG A 97 -9.70 -0.21 -8.02
N GLU A 98 -10.94 -0.59 -7.76
CA GLU A 98 -11.95 0.33 -7.25
C GLU A 98 -11.82 0.62 -5.75
N HIS A 99 -11.60 -0.41 -4.93
CA HIS A 99 -11.75 -0.30 -3.47
C HIS A 99 -10.42 -0.22 -2.71
N VAL A 100 -9.30 -0.60 -3.31
CA VAL A 100 -8.03 -0.79 -2.60
C VAL A 100 -7.00 0.27 -2.97
N ARG A 101 -6.28 0.77 -1.99
CA ARG A 101 -5.07 1.59 -2.16
C ARG A 101 -3.89 0.95 -1.42
N PHE A 102 -2.69 1.24 -1.90
CA PHE A 102 -1.45 0.77 -1.30
C PHE A 102 -0.55 1.97 -1.02
N THR A 103 0.18 1.92 0.10
CA THR A 103 1.24 2.88 0.34
C THR A 103 2.52 2.46 -0.37
N THR A 104 3.38 3.42 -0.73
CA THR A 104 4.57 3.14 -1.56
C THR A 104 5.72 2.51 -0.80
N GLN A 105 5.90 2.85 0.49
CA GLN A 105 6.96 2.26 1.30
C GLN A 105 6.51 0.85 1.76
N PRO A 106 7.42 -0.15 1.75
CA PRO A 106 8.77 -0.10 1.17
C PRO A 106 8.77 -0.18 -0.36
N LEU A 107 9.57 0.67 -1.01
CA LEU A 107 9.85 0.59 -2.44
C LEU A 107 10.85 -0.53 -2.77
N GLU A 108 10.67 -1.16 -3.92
CA GLU A 108 11.59 -2.20 -4.39
C GLU A 108 12.95 -1.62 -4.74
N ASP A 109 14.02 -2.28 -4.29
CA ASP A 109 15.38 -1.98 -4.69
C ASP A 109 15.72 -2.58 -6.06
N ALA A 110 15.05 -2.06 -7.08
CA ALA A 110 15.28 -2.38 -8.48
C ALA A 110 15.94 -1.21 -9.22
N ASP A 111 16.50 -1.45 -10.40
CA ASP A 111 16.87 -0.35 -11.30
C ASP A 111 15.63 0.51 -11.63
N THR A 112 15.80 1.83 -11.75
CA THR A 112 14.67 2.76 -11.94
C THR A 112 13.92 2.52 -13.25
N VAL A 113 14.62 2.12 -14.31
CA VAL A 113 13.97 1.84 -15.61
C VAL A 113 13.13 0.58 -15.50
N GLU A 114 13.66 -0.48 -14.90
CA GLU A 114 12.91 -1.73 -14.71
C GLU A 114 11.74 -1.55 -13.72
N PHE A 115 11.94 -0.78 -12.66
CA PHE A 115 10.87 -0.45 -11.71
C PHE A 115 9.71 0.29 -12.39
N ARG A 116 9.99 1.26 -13.25
CA ARG A 116 8.95 1.99 -14.01
C ARG A 116 8.21 1.08 -14.98
N ARG A 117 8.92 0.23 -15.73
CA ARG A 117 8.27 -0.77 -16.59
C ARG A 117 7.35 -1.69 -15.80
N TYR A 118 7.79 -2.10 -14.62
CA TYR A 118 6.98 -2.91 -13.73
C TYR A 118 5.71 -2.17 -13.29
N LEU A 119 5.82 -0.91 -12.87
CA LEU A 119 4.65 -0.07 -12.54
C LEU A 119 3.68 0.09 -13.70
N ASP A 120 4.19 0.30 -14.92
CA ASP A 120 3.36 0.41 -16.12
C ASP A 120 2.61 -0.91 -16.40
N MET A 121 3.25 -2.06 -16.22
CA MET A 121 2.61 -3.37 -16.37
C MET A 121 1.51 -3.61 -15.33
N MET A 122 1.69 -3.11 -14.11
CA MET A 122 0.71 -3.31 -13.04
C MET A 122 -0.60 -2.57 -13.31
N ASP A 123 -0.54 -1.42 -14.00
CA ASP A 123 -1.69 -0.53 -14.24
C ASP A 123 -2.43 -0.20 -12.93
N LEU A 124 -1.65 0.26 -11.94
CA LEU A 124 -2.10 0.59 -10.59
C LEU A 124 -1.72 2.01 -10.16
N GLY A 125 -1.38 2.90 -11.10
CA GLY A 125 -0.98 4.28 -10.80
C GLY A 125 -2.00 5.07 -9.97
N ASP A 126 -3.31 4.78 -10.13
CA ASP A 126 -4.40 5.39 -9.36
C ASP A 126 -4.64 4.71 -7.99
N ASN A 127 -3.96 3.59 -7.75
CA ASN A 127 -4.07 2.78 -6.53
C ASN A 127 -2.92 3.03 -5.54
N LEU A 128 -1.84 3.70 -5.96
CA LEU A 128 -0.67 3.94 -5.11
C LEU A 128 -0.74 5.31 -4.43
N MET A 129 -0.31 5.38 -3.16
CA MET A 129 -0.23 6.60 -2.38
C MET A 129 1.15 6.69 -1.73
N PHE A 130 1.83 7.81 -1.91
CA PHE A 130 3.15 8.00 -1.33
C PHE A 130 3.11 7.92 0.20
N SER A 131 4.07 7.19 0.76
CA SER A 131 4.38 7.14 2.19
C SER A 131 5.88 7.10 2.41
N THR A 132 6.32 7.59 3.57
CA THR A 132 7.73 7.58 3.97
C THR A 132 8.06 6.49 4.97
N ASP A 133 7.11 6.16 5.84
CA ASP A 133 7.33 5.33 7.03
C ASP A 133 8.39 5.91 8.00
N TYR A 134 8.47 7.24 8.10
CA TYR A 134 9.34 7.88 9.10
C TYR A 134 8.77 7.68 10.52
N PRO A 135 9.59 7.38 11.55
CA PRO A 135 11.06 7.32 11.59
C PRO A 135 11.64 5.89 11.49
N HIS A 136 10.96 4.97 10.81
CA HIS A 136 11.38 3.58 10.72
C HIS A 136 12.73 3.43 10.01
N TRP A 137 13.48 2.37 10.34
CA TRP A 137 14.83 2.13 9.81
C TRP A 137 14.83 1.86 8.29
N SER A 138 13.71 1.38 7.74
CA SER A 138 13.49 1.15 6.30
C SER A 138 12.76 2.31 5.61
N TYR A 139 12.89 3.52 6.15
CA TYR A 139 12.26 4.74 5.62
C TYR A 139 12.63 4.99 4.15
N ASP A 140 11.63 5.41 3.38
CA ASP A 140 11.81 5.90 2.01
C ASP A 140 11.77 7.43 1.97
N SER A 141 12.88 8.06 1.55
CA SER A 141 12.92 9.52 1.46
C SER A 141 12.05 10.05 0.32
N PRO A 142 11.36 11.20 0.49
CA PRO A 142 10.60 11.83 -0.59
C PRO A 142 11.44 12.10 -1.83
N ALA A 143 12.71 12.49 -1.65
CA ALA A 143 13.66 12.75 -2.74
C ALA A 143 14.04 11.47 -3.51
N TYR A 144 14.15 10.34 -2.82
CA TYR A 144 14.36 9.05 -3.43
C TYR A 144 13.11 8.58 -4.19
N ALA A 145 11.95 8.57 -3.53
CA ALA A 145 10.72 8.03 -4.08
C ALA A 145 10.22 8.81 -5.31
N VAL A 146 10.23 10.15 -5.28
CA VAL A 146 9.72 10.99 -6.38
C VAL A 146 10.43 10.70 -7.71
N ASN A 147 11.72 10.36 -7.66
CA ASN A 147 12.52 10.07 -8.84
C ASN A 147 12.31 8.66 -9.38
N ARG A 148 11.75 7.75 -8.58
CA ARG A 148 11.46 6.37 -8.99
C ARG A 148 10.19 6.28 -9.84
N PHE A 149 9.15 7.06 -9.52
CA PHE A 149 7.85 6.97 -10.21
C PHE A 149 7.89 7.46 -11.68
N PRO A 150 7.08 6.85 -12.58
CA PRO A 150 6.86 7.33 -13.94
C PRO A 150 6.41 8.79 -13.96
N PRO A 151 6.95 9.65 -14.83
CA PRO A 151 6.62 11.08 -14.84
C PRO A 151 5.12 11.40 -14.95
N ASP A 152 4.39 10.61 -15.72
CA ASP A 152 2.94 10.71 -15.96
C ASP A 152 2.09 10.17 -14.79
N GLN A 153 2.70 9.44 -13.85
CA GLN A 153 2.03 8.93 -12.65
C GLN A 153 2.46 9.61 -11.36
N ARG A 154 3.61 10.30 -11.38
CA ARG A 154 4.23 10.89 -10.20
C ARG A 154 3.29 11.78 -9.40
N GLU A 155 2.54 12.67 -10.06
CA GLU A 155 1.68 13.63 -9.36
C GLU A 155 0.56 12.95 -8.58
N ARG A 156 -0.12 11.98 -9.22
CA ARG A 156 -1.22 11.24 -8.59
C ARG A 156 -0.71 10.36 -7.45
N ILE A 157 0.45 9.71 -7.61
CA ILE A 157 1.05 8.86 -6.56
C ILE A 157 1.50 9.72 -5.38
N MET A 158 2.22 10.82 -5.64
CA MET A 158 2.80 11.68 -4.59
C MET A 158 1.76 12.52 -3.84
N ARG A 159 0.61 12.81 -4.47
CA ARG A 159 -0.41 13.68 -3.86
C ARG A 159 -1.84 13.31 -4.25
N GLY A 160 -2.12 13.20 -5.55
CA GLY A 160 -3.49 13.21 -6.07
C GLY A 160 -4.39 12.11 -5.50
N ASN A 161 -3.90 10.87 -5.44
CA ASN A 161 -4.65 9.72 -4.97
C ASN A 161 -5.02 9.82 -3.49
N ALA A 162 -4.06 10.22 -2.64
CA ALA A 162 -4.31 10.42 -1.21
C ALA A 162 -5.26 11.60 -0.98
N ALA A 163 -5.07 12.72 -1.69
CA ALA A 163 -5.96 13.87 -1.57
C ALA A 163 -7.40 13.51 -1.95
N ALA A 164 -7.60 12.75 -3.03
CA ALA A 164 -8.92 12.28 -3.45
C ALA A 164 -9.54 11.32 -2.44
N LEU A 165 -8.78 10.34 -1.93
CA LEU A 165 -9.29 9.33 -0.99
C LEU A 165 -9.72 9.96 0.34
N TYR A 166 -8.92 10.87 0.88
CA TYR A 166 -9.13 11.48 2.20
C TYR A 166 -9.92 12.80 2.14
N GLY A 167 -10.32 13.25 0.95
CA GLY A 167 -11.04 14.51 0.77
C GLY A 167 -10.22 15.74 1.17
N LEU A 168 -8.90 15.72 0.94
CA LEU A 168 -8.00 16.82 1.28
C LEU A 168 -8.13 17.96 0.27
N PRO A 169 -7.96 19.22 0.71
CA PRO A 169 -7.98 20.35 -0.21
C PRO A 169 -6.81 20.28 -1.20
N ALA A 170 -7.04 20.76 -2.43
CA ALA A 170 -6.01 20.78 -3.47
C ALA A 170 -4.81 21.67 -3.11
N THR A 171 -5.03 22.70 -2.29
CA THR A 171 -3.99 23.58 -1.76
C THR A 171 -4.23 23.84 -0.28
N VAL A 172 -3.13 24.01 0.45
CA VAL A 172 -3.12 24.47 1.84
C VAL A 172 -2.30 25.75 1.91
N LYS A 173 -2.55 26.58 2.93
CA LYS A 173 -1.68 27.74 3.18
C LYS A 173 -0.26 27.24 3.49
N ALA A 174 0.73 27.84 2.87
CA ALA A 174 2.12 27.58 3.21
C ALA A 174 2.35 27.85 4.70
N LEU A 175 3.22 27.04 5.32
CA LEU A 175 3.69 27.32 6.67
C LEU A 175 4.40 28.67 6.68
N THR A 176 4.19 29.45 7.73
CA THR A 176 4.95 30.69 7.96
C THR A 176 6.41 30.35 8.29
N GLU A 177 7.33 31.29 8.04
CA GLU A 177 8.76 31.11 8.32
C GLU A 177 9.01 30.73 9.80
N GLU A 178 8.26 31.31 10.73
CA GLU A 178 8.30 30.97 12.16
C GLU A 178 7.94 29.50 12.43
N ARG A 179 6.95 28.95 11.72
CA ARG A 179 6.56 27.54 11.87
C ARG A 179 7.58 26.60 11.21
N LEU A 180 8.19 27.01 10.11
CA LEU A 180 9.25 26.24 9.45
C LEU A 180 10.50 26.12 10.33
N ALA A 181 10.87 27.22 11.01
CA ALA A 181 11.99 27.22 11.95
C ALA A 181 11.77 26.28 13.15
N GLY A 182 10.52 26.18 13.65
CA GLY A 182 10.17 25.24 14.72
C GLY A 182 10.30 23.77 14.32
N VAL A 183 9.92 23.40 13.09
CA VAL A 183 10.03 22.00 12.61
C VAL A 183 11.50 21.58 12.42
N ALA A 184 12.38 22.51 12.05
CA ALA A 184 13.81 22.22 11.87
C ALA A 184 14.55 21.95 13.20
N LEU A 185 14.02 22.42 14.33
CA LEU A 185 14.63 22.24 15.65
C LEU A 185 14.31 20.88 16.29
N ASP A 186 13.23 20.22 15.88
CA ASP A 186 12.83 18.89 16.36
C ASP A 186 13.49 17.74 15.57
N ALA A 187 14.29 18.05 14.55
CA ALA A 187 15.16 17.08 13.88
C ALA A 187 16.43 16.88 14.74
N GLU A 188 16.39 15.90 15.65
CA GLU A 188 17.56 15.45 16.42
C GLU A 188 18.77 15.24 15.49
N PRO A 189 19.98 15.70 15.86
CA PRO A 189 21.17 15.46 15.06
C PRO A 189 21.48 13.95 15.07
N GLU A 190 21.73 13.38 13.89
CA GLU A 190 22.16 11.99 13.74
C GLU A 190 23.32 11.69 14.71
N ALA A 191 23.10 10.73 15.61
CA ALA A 191 24.13 10.27 16.53
C ALA A 191 25.25 9.58 15.73
N GLU A 192 26.48 10.06 15.96
CA GLU A 192 27.76 9.65 15.36
C GLU A 192 28.11 8.17 15.58
#